data_AF-A0A4V0XF76-F1
#
_entry.id   AF-A0A4V0XF76-F1
#
_cell.length_a   1.000
_cell.length_b   1.000
_cell.length_c   1.000
_cell.angle_alpha   90.00
_cell.angle_beta   90.00
_cell.angle_gamma   90.00
#
_symmetry.space_group_name_H-M   'P 1'
#
loop_
_entity.id
_entity.type
_entity.pdbx_description
1 polymer ?
#
loop_
_entity_poly.entity_id
_entity_poly.type
_entity_poly.pdbx_seq_one_letter_code
_entity_poly.pdbx_strand_id
1 'polypeptide(L)'
;MTRGWWFAAFAALVGVVWHAFGYGPFLLKYPMVGASPDAFGTLWMYDWVRESVLAGEFPVATNRMYYPEGVDFLVRNGANVLDALISVPLQVMLGVGRGELWTCVLIVVGNAVAFFPLARRLAPRNPGAAIVATAWWAVNPFVLSELGGGRPTQAMLWFVPPAVAALLRFEGWKDAILLGIFVGLQGLTYWYLPIFFTLVLAPVGLARLVQEPGAALRFGVAGLIAILLVAPLAWPILRASQAGEIPGIGLDIEATGMWMESMERSQRVFAQLGLVSTGVAVLAIFARFRAAPALALGALLGLGFALGARFAIFNDAHENPVYVWLFDHSGFISRLNFPARVLAIVYCVAAISMVPVLAASRVRALPVLFVGLMIAEGRANHLGPGRVVSLPPLPAAVIVPANPGNLVSTPMGASDIAMAEQVFHHQPMVSGMADHVGTVRASSYDDWLANPYFAEVVQADDLMRPWSKADQEAVNAEVRWVWFDRSLLARGTDSSLTETIESRLVGALGEPYYKDPYTAIWDLSRRGETASEVEIALAAAAEAELDAEREVSTVGELNGVLWSWGDGRTSMVAASQAPAAP
;
A
#
# COMPACT_ATOMS: atom_id res chain seq x y z
N MET A 1 20.76 36.36 -7.17
CA MET A 1 19.52 35.70 -6.68
C MET A 1 19.88 34.78 -5.52
N THR A 2 19.30 35.04 -4.35
CA THR A 2 19.59 34.32 -3.10
C THR A 2 19.03 32.90 -3.15
N ARG A 3 19.62 31.97 -2.38
CA ARG A 3 19.17 30.57 -2.29
C ARG A 3 17.68 30.42 -1.93
N GLY A 4 17.10 31.41 -1.25
CA GLY A 4 15.69 31.40 -0.81
C GLY A 4 14.64 31.47 -1.93
N TRP A 5 14.91 32.21 -3.03
CA TRP A 5 13.93 32.34 -4.12
C TRP A 5 13.64 31.02 -4.83
N TRP A 6 14.64 30.14 -4.93
CA TRP A 6 14.48 28.84 -5.56
C TRP A 6 13.61 27.90 -4.73
N PHE A 7 13.75 27.96 -3.41
CA PHE A 7 12.93 27.16 -2.51
C PHE A 7 11.46 27.61 -2.58
N ALA A 8 11.20 28.91 -2.58
CA ALA A 8 9.85 29.45 -2.73
C ALA A 8 9.22 29.07 -4.09
N ALA A 9 9.95 29.21 -5.19
CA ALA A 9 9.46 28.83 -6.52
C ALA A 9 9.20 27.32 -6.62
N PHE A 10 10.05 26.51 -6.01
CA PHE A 10 9.88 25.07 -5.94
C PHE A 10 8.65 24.67 -5.10
N ALA A 11 8.51 25.21 -3.89
CA ALA A 11 7.37 24.96 -3.01
C ALA A 11 6.05 25.40 -3.67
N ALA A 12 6.05 26.54 -4.36
CA ALA A 12 4.91 27.00 -5.14
C ALA A 12 4.57 26.04 -6.29
N LEU A 13 5.56 25.54 -7.03
CA LEU A 13 5.33 24.59 -8.12
C LEU A 13 4.77 23.27 -7.61
N VAL A 14 5.35 22.70 -6.55
CA VAL A 14 4.82 21.47 -5.94
C VAL A 14 3.41 21.71 -5.40
N GLY A 15 3.18 22.82 -4.71
CA GLY A 15 1.85 23.18 -4.21
C GLY A 15 0.82 23.31 -5.33
N VAL A 16 1.18 23.94 -6.45
CA VAL A 16 0.29 24.05 -7.63
C VAL A 16 0.00 22.69 -8.23
N VAL A 17 1.02 21.84 -8.40
CA VAL A 17 0.83 20.50 -8.97
C VAL A 17 -0.01 19.63 -8.05
N TRP A 18 0.31 19.61 -6.76
CA TRP A 18 -0.44 18.93 -5.71
C TRP A 18 -1.92 19.37 -5.70
N HIS A 19 -2.16 20.69 -5.78
CA HIS A 19 -3.50 21.25 -5.86
C HIS A 19 -4.21 20.91 -7.18
N ALA A 20 -3.50 20.90 -8.31
CA ALA A 20 -4.06 20.56 -9.63
C ALA A 20 -4.53 19.10 -9.71
N PHE A 21 -3.92 18.22 -8.92
CA PHE A 21 -4.36 16.85 -8.71
C PHE A 21 -5.49 16.71 -7.70
N GLY A 22 -5.92 17.80 -7.05
CA GLY A 22 -7.02 17.81 -6.09
C GLY A 22 -6.62 17.61 -4.63
N TYR A 23 -5.33 17.42 -4.34
CA TYR A 23 -4.87 17.15 -2.96
C TYR A 23 -4.80 18.41 -2.07
N GLY A 24 -4.99 19.62 -2.61
CA GLY A 24 -4.96 20.86 -1.82
C GLY A 24 -6.21 21.09 -0.97
N PRO A 25 -7.42 21.19 -1.57
CA PRO A 25 -8.69 21.28 -0.83
C PRO A 25 -8.91 20.07 0.07
N PHE A 26 -8.34 18.94 -0.34
CA PHE A 26 -8.34 17.67 0.37
C PHE A 26 -7.71 17.72 1.77
N LEU A 27 -6.56 18.39 1.90
CA LEU A 27 -5.83 18.49 3.17
C LEU A 27 -6.64 19.12 4.30
N LEU A 28 -7.66 19.90 3.95
CA LEU A 28 -8.52 20.60 4.91
C LEU A 28 -9.79 19.81 5.25
N LYS A 29 -10.20 18.87 4.39
CA LYS A 29 -11.52 18.25 4.46
C LYS A 29 -11.49 16.82 4.99
N TYR A 30 -10.45 16.05 4.71
CA TYR A 30 -10.46 14.62 4.97
C TYR A 30 -9.39 14.18 5.98
N PRO A 31 -9.63 13.08 6.71
CA PRO A 31 -8.69 12.60 7.71
C PRO A 31 -7.49 11.86 7.12
N MET A 32 -7.61 11.06 6.05
CA MET A 32 -6.53 10.17 5.56
C MET A 32 -6.41 10.15 4.03
N VAL A 33 -5.31 9.66 3.44
CA VAL A 33 -5.14 9.59 1.96
C VAL A 33 -5.45 8.19 1.43
N GLY A 34 -6.33 8.10 0.44
CA GLY A 34 -6.62 6.86 -0.29
C GLY A 34 -7.92 6.18 0.14
N ALA A 35 -8.36 5.22 -0.67
CA ALA A 35 -9.58 4.43 -0.44
C ALA A 35 -9.42 2.97 -0.84
N SER A 36 -8.18 2.54 -1.06
CA SER A 36 -7.93 1.12 -1.24
C SER A 36 -7.94 0.41 0.13
N PRO A 37 -8.15 -0.92 0.17
CA PRO A 37 -7.92 -1.72 1.37
C PRO A 37 -6.59 -1.43 2.08
N ASP A 38 -5.53 -1.14 1.30
CA ASP A 38 -4.22 -0.82 1.85
C ASP A 38 -4.18 0.52 2.60
N ALA A 39 -5.11 1.45 2.31
CA ALA A 39 -5.21 2.71 3.05
C ALA A 39 -5.66 2.46 4.49
N PHE A 40 -6.67 1.60 4.69
CA PHE A 40 -7.13 1.20 6.02
C PHE A 40 -6.04 0.43 6.78
N GLY A 41 -5.36 -0.49 6.07
CA GLY A 41 -4.19 -1.18 6.60
C GLY A 41 -3.06 -0.24 7.04
N THR A 42 -2.81 0.80 6.25
CA THR A 42 -1.78 1.81 6.55
C THR A 42 -2.16 2.67 7.74
N LEU A 43 -3.39 3.17 7.79
CA LEU A 43 -3.88 3.96 8.92
C LEU A 43 -3.74 3.17 10.23
N TRP A 44 -4.19 1.92 10.21
CA TRP A 44 -4.04 1.00 11.34
C TRP A 44 -2.57 0.77 11.72
N MET A 45 -1.71 0.50 10.74
CA MET A 45 -0.28 0.26 10.99
C MET A 45 0.38 1.49 11.60
N TYR A 46 0.01 2.69 11.14
CA TYR A 46 0.54 3.95 11.65
C TYR A 46 0.13 4.17 13.11
N ASP A 47 -1.14 3.87 13.45
CA ASP A 47 -1.64 3.92 14.81
C ASP A 47 -0.88 2.99 15.76
N TRP A 48 -0.79 1.72 15.37
CA TRP A 48 -0.11 0.69 16.18
C TRP A 48 1.38 0.99 16.36
N VAL A 49 2.08 1.47 15.31
CA VAL A 49 3.47 1.89 15.41
C VAL A 49 3.61 3.08 16.35
N ARG A 50 2.70 4.05 16.31
CA ARG A 50 2.69 5.18 17.25
C ARG A 50 2.60 4.70 18.68
N GLU A 51 1.63 3.86 18.99
CA GLU A 51 1.44 3.35 20.35
C GLU A 51 2.62 2.52 20.84
N SER A 52 3.16 1.65 19.99
CA SER A 52 4.35 0.85 20.32
C SER A 52 5.52 1.78 20.69
N VAL A 53 5.79 2.79 19.88
CA VAL A 53 6.85 3.78 20.14
C VAL A 53 6.59 4.56 21.44
N LEU A 54 5.35 4.98 21.68
CA LEU A 54 4.98 5.70 22.91
C LEU A 54 5.07 4.81 24.16
N ALA A 55 4.87 3.50 24.02
CA ALA A 55 5.08 2.50 25.06
C ALA A 55 6.56 2.12 25.28
N GLY A 56 7.47 2.59 24.42
CA GLY A 56 8.89 2.21 24.45
C GLY A 56 9.16 0.82 23.84
N GLU A 57 8.24 0.32 23.04
CA GLU A 57 8.30 -0.97 22.36
C GLU A 57 8.69 -0.80 20.89
N PHE A 58 9.34 -1.82 20.32
CA PHE A 58 9.62 -1.86 18.88
C PHE A 58 8.49 -2.60 18.16
N PRO A 59 7.90 -2.05 17.09
CA PRO A 59 6.71 -2.60 16.43
C PRO A 59 7.04 -3.85 15.60
N VAL A 60 7.21 -4.99 16.26
CA VAL A 60 7.52 -6.29 15.64
C VAL A 60 6.27 -7.13 15.48
N ALA A 61 5.52 -7.31 16.57
CA ALA A 61 4.36 -8.18 16.63
C ALA A 61 3.23 -7.50 17.41
N THR A 62 2.00 -7.92 17.14
CA THR A 62 0.82 -7.41 17.84
C THR A 62 -0.22 -8.51 18.01
N ASN A 63 -0.93 -8.47 19.12
CA ASN A 63 -2.09 -9.33 19.39
C ASN A 63 -3.41 -8.67 18.96
N ARG A 64 -3.36 -7.49 18.34
CA ARG A 64 -4.56 -6.77 17.90
C ARG A 64 -5.25 -7.44 16.71
N MET A 65 -4.51 -8.10 15.83
CA MET A 65 -5.08 -8.85 14.71
C MET A 65 -4.84 -10.35 14.90
N TYR A 66 -5.79 -11.17 14.45
CA TYR A 66 -5.75 -12.62 14.59
C TYR A 66 -5.62 -13.11 16.04
N TYR A 67 -6.41 -12.53 16.94
CA TYR A 67 -6.51 -13.02 18.32
C TYR A 67 -6.91 -14.51 18.34
N PRO A 68 -6.33 -15.34 19.23
CA PRO A 68 -5.36 -15.00 20.28
C PRO A 68 -3.89 -15.05 19.86
N GLU A 69 -3.57 -15.61 18.71
CA GLU A 69 -2.18 -15.82 18.27
C GLU A 69 -1.44 -14.52 17.99
N GLY A 70 -2.15 -13.51 17.48
CA GLY A 70 -1.54 -12.28 17.01
C GLY A 70 -0.89 -12.42 15.65
N VAL A 71 -0.06 -11.44 15.29
CA VAL A 71 0.66 -11.40 14.04
C VAL A 71 2.08 -10.88 14.25
N ASP A 72 3.06 -11.59 13.68
CA ASP A 72 4.40 -11.06 13.48
C ASP A 72 4.41 -10.20 12.21
N PHE A 73 4.32 -8.89 12.42
CA PHE A 73 4.23 -7.91 11.34
C PHE A 73 5.59 -7.72 10.65
N LEU A 74 6.68 -7.88 11.38
CA LEU A 74 8.04 -7.84 10.82
C LEU A 74 8.20 -8.95 9.76
N VAL A 75 7.81 -10.17 10.11
CA VAL A 75 7.92 -11.34 9.25
C VAL A 75 6.99 -11.26 8.04
N ARG A 76 5.75 -10.80 8.23
CA ARG A 76 4.74 -10.79 7.16
C ARG A 76 4.84 -9.60 6.22
N ASN A 77 5.18 -8.41 6.72
CA ASN A 77 5.24 -7.19 5.91
C ASN A 77 6.68 -6.73 5.60
N GLY A 78 7.70 -7.49 6.01
CA GLY A 78 9.09 -7.22 5.62
C GLY A 78 9.69 -5.97 6.27
N ALA A 79 9.21 -5.57 7.45
CA ALA A 79 9.69 -4.41 8.19
C ALA A 79 9.48 -3.04 7.51
N ASN A 80 8.46 -2.91 6.67
CA ASN A 80 8.05 -1.67 6.01
C ASN A 80 7.45 -0.65 7.00
N VAL A 81 8.21 -0.22 8.02
CA VAL A 81 7.73 0.62 9.13
C VAL A 81 8.36 2.00 9.16
N LEU A 82 9.33 2.31 8.29
CA LEU A 82 10.08 3.56 8.39
C LEU A 82 9.19 4.80 8.16
N ASP A 83 8.28 4.75 7.20
CA ASP A 83 7.30 5.84 6.98
C ASP A 83 6.32 5.97 8.15
N ALA A 84 5.91 4.85 8.76
CA ALA A 84 5.10 4.85 9.99
C ALA A 84 5.86 5.43 11.20
N LEU A 85 7.16 5.14 11.36
CA LEU A 85 7.99 5.74 12.41
C LEU A 85 8.13 7.26 12.22
N ILE A 86 8.26 7.71 10.97
CA ILE A 86 8.31 9.13 10.62
C ILE A 86 6.95 9.82 10.85
N SER A 87 5.84 9.08 10.76
CA SER A 87 4.51 9.64 10.99
C SER A 87 4.21 9.87 12.47
N VAL A 88 4.89 9.17 13.40
CA VAL A 88 4.63 9.26 14.86
C VAL A 88 4.57 10.70 15.37
N PRO A 89 5.55 11.60 15.12
CA PRO A 89 5.47 12.99 15.59
C PRO A 89 4.27 13.75 15.02
N LEU A 90 3.92 13.49 13.75
CA LEU A 90 2.77 14.13 13.09
C LEU A 90 1.45 13.62 13.67
N GLN A 91 1.35 12.33 13.97
CA GLN A 91 0.18 11.75 14.61
C GLN A 91 -0.01 12.26 16.04
N VAL A 92 1.08 12.41 16.81
CA VAL A 92 1.02 13.00 18.16
C VAL A 92 0.54 14.46 18.12
N MET A 93 0.94 15.22 17.10
CA MET A 93 0.56 16.62 16.97
C MET A 93 -0.83 16.85 16.38
N LEU A 94 -1.27 15.99 15.45
CA LEU A 94 -2.43 16.24 14.60
C LEU A 94 -3.55 15.19 14.72
N GLY A 95 -3.31 14.10 15.45
CA GLY A 95 -4.17 12.91 15.48
C GLY A 95 -3.81 11.89 14.39
N VAL A 96 -4.33 10.66 14.50
CA VAL A 96 -3.93 9.50 13.69
C VAL A 96 -4.12 9.74 12.19
N GLY A 97 -5.35 10.05 11.76
CA GLY A 97 -5.66 10.31 10.36
C GLY A 97 -4.87 11.50 9.82
N ARG A 98 -5.05 12.69 10.41
CA ARG A 98 -4.37 13.89 9.92
C ARG A 98 -2.84 13.74 9.94
N GLY A 99 -2.29 13.03 10.92
CA GLY A 99 -0.86 12.72 10.97
C GLY A 99 -0.39 11.91 9.77
N GLU A 100 -1.15 10.88 9.38
CA GLU A 100 -0.89 10.09 8.16
C GLU A 100 -0.95 10.97 6.90
N LEU A 101 -2.00 11.79 6.75
CA LEU A 101 -2.16 12.74 5.67
C LEU A 101 -0.94 13.68 5.52
N TRP A 102 -0.48 14.27 6.62
CA TRP A 102 0.70 15.13 6.61
C TRP A 102 2.00 14.36 6.39
N THR A 103 2.03 13.07 6.71
CA THR A 103 3.15 12.18 6.35
C THR A 103 3.25 12.00 4.84
N CYS A 104 2.12 11.83 4.14
CA CYS A 104 2.10 11.79 2.68
C CYS A 104 2.64 13.09 2.04
N VAL A 105 2.30 14.26 2.61
CA VAL A 105 2.88 15.55 2.20
C VAL A 105 4.39 15.57 2.45
N LEU A 106 4.83 15.12 3.63
CA LEU A 106 6.25 15.04 3.98
C LEU A 106 7.01 14.11 3.02
N ILE A 107 6.41 13.00 2.60
CA ILE A 107 6.99 12.07 1.63
C ILE A 107 7.25 12.76 0.29
N VAL A 108 6.29 13.51 -0.24
CA VAL A 108 6.41 14.25 -1.50
C VAL A 108 7.49 15.33 -1.41
N VAL A 109 7.51 16.08 -0.31
CA VAL A 109 8.56 17.08 -0.05
C VAL A 109 9.92 16.41 0.08
N GLY A 110 10.01 15.29 0.80
CA GLY A 110 11.24 14.53 0.98
C GLY A 110 11.77 13.95 -0.34
N ASN A 111 10.90 13.43 -1.21
CA ASN A 111 11.24 12.97 -2.56
C ASN A 111 11.90 14.09 -3.36
N ALA A 112 11.33 15.30 -3.29
CA ALA A 112 11.89 16.46 -3.95
C ALA A 112 13.25 16.89 -3.38
N VAL A 113 13.34 17.01 -2.05
CA VAL A 113 14.58 17.40 -1.36
C VAL A 113 15.71 16.42 -1.68
N ALA A 114 15.40 15.13 -1.79
CA ALA A 114 16.35 14.10 -2.19
C ALA A 114 16.84 14.28 -3.64
N PHE A 115 15.95 14.62 -4.57
CA PHE A 115 16.29 14.70 -6.00
C PHE A 115 16.91 16.02 -6.43
N PHE A 116 16.52 17.14 -5.82
CA PHE A 116 16.97 18.48 -6.23
C PHE A 116 18.51 18.63 -6.31
N PRO A 117 19.32 18.13 -5.36
CA PRO A 117 20.78 18.20 -5.46
C PRO A 117 21.34 17.48 -6.69
N LEU A 118 20.77 16.32 -7.04
CA LEU A 118 21.15 15.58 -8.24
C LEU A 118 20.77 16.39 -9.50
N ALA A 119 19.55 16.90 -9.57
CA ALA A 119 19.10 17.73 -10.69
C ALA A 119 19.95 18.99 -10.88
N ARG A 120 20.36 19.66 -9.80
CA ARG A 120 21.25 20.84 -9.85
C ARG A 120 22.65 20.51 -10.37
N ARG A 121 23.18 19.32 -10.07
CA ARG A 121 24.46 18.86 -10.61
C ARG A 121 24.38 18.56 -12.11
N LEU A 122 23.24 18.04 -12.56
CA LEU A 122 23.00 17.72 -13.97
C LEU A 122 22.73 18.97 -14.83
N ALA A 123 22.16 20.04 -14.25
CA ALA A 123 21.92 21.32 -14.92
C ALA A 123 22.46 22.53 -14.14
N PRO A 124 23.78 22.65 -13.94
CA PRO A 124 24.36 23.67 -13.07
C PRO A 124 24.01 25.10 -13.51
N ARG A 125 23.94 25.33 -14.83
CA ARG A 125 23.62 26.63 -15.46
C ARG A 125 22.13 26.92 -15.63
N ASN A 126 21.25 25.95 -15.41
CA ASN A 126 19.80 26.11 -15.60
C ASN A 126 19.02 25.59 -14.37
N PRO A 127 18.83 26.43 -13.34
CA PRO A 127 18.07 26.07 -12.14
C PRO A 127 16.59 25.77 -12.42
N GLY A 128 15.99 26.38 -13.45
CA GLY A 128 14.61 26.11 -13.84
C GLY A 128 14.43 24.66 -14.30
N ALA A 129 15.36 24.13 -15.10
CA ALA A 129 15.37 22.72 -15.50
C ALA A 129 15.43 21.77 -14.29
N ALA A 130 16.26 22.11 -13.29
CA ALA A 130 16.37 21.32 -12.07
C ALA A 130 15.08 21.35 -11.24
N ILE A 131 14.42 22.51 -11.11
CA ILE A 131 13.15 22.65 -10.38
C ILE A 131 12.05 21.82 -11.03
N VAL A 132 11.91 21.91 -12.36
CA VAL A 132 10.87 21.19 -13.10
C VAL A 132 11.08 19.68 -12.99
N ALA A 133 12.32 19.20 -13.15
CA ALA A 133 12.61 17.78 -12.98
C ALA A 133 12.40 17.28 -11.56
N THR A 134 12.68 18.12 -10.55
CA THR A 134 12.42 17.80 -9.16
C THR A 134 10.93 17.73 -8.86
N ALA A 135 10.15 18.70 -9.34
CA ALA A 135 8.70 18.68 -9.18
C ALA A 135 8.10 17.45 -9.84
N TRP A 136 8.51 17.15 -11.08
CA TRP A 136 8.08 15.94 -11.78
C TRP A 136 8.45 14.67 -11.02
N TRP A 137 9.67 14.56 -10.48
CA TRP A 137 10.06 13.41 -9.66
C TRP A 137 9.20 13.28 -8.40
N ALA A 138 8.93 14.39 -7.71
CA ALA A 138 8.22 14.38 -6.43
C ALA A 138 6.77 13.92 -6.52
N VAL A 139 6.12 14.18 -7.66
CA VAL A 139 4.70 13.90 -7.91
C VAL A 139 4.50 13.12 -9.21
N ASN A 140 5.47 12.29 -9.57
CA ASN A 140 5.35 11.46 -10.77
C ASN A 140 4.14 10.51 -10.61
N PRO A 141 3.59 9.98 -11.71
CA PRO A 141 2.39 9.13 -11.67
C PRO A 141 2.52 7.92 -10.74
N PHE A 142 3.72 7.31 -10.62
CA PHE A 142 3.94 6.23 -9.67
C PHE A 142 3.74 6.69 -8.22
N VAL A 143 4.36 7.80 -7.82
CA VAL A 143 4.20 8.36 -6.46
C VAL A 143 2.74 8.68 -6.15
N LEU A 144 2.05 9.35 -7.08
CA LEU A 144 0.64 9.72 -6.88
C LEU A 144 -0.28 8.49 -6.82
N SER A 145 0.01 7.46 -7.61
CA SER A 145 -0.75 6.22 -7.60
C SER A 145 -0.60 5.48 -6.28
N GLU A 146 0.63 5.32 -5.78
CA GLU A 146 0.85 4.64 -4.51
C GLU A 146 0.26 5.44 -3.34
N LEU A 147 0.38 6.78 -3.34
CA LEU A 147 -0.30 7.60 -2.33
C LEU A 147 -1.83 7.51 -2.43
N GLY A 148 -2.41 7.58 -3.62
CA GLY A 148 -3.85 7.41 -3.83
C GLY A 148 -4.35 6.00 -3.47
N GLY A 149 -3.48 5.01 -3.53
CA GLY A 149 -3.72 3.67 -3.01
C GLY A 149 -3.56 3.54 -1.49
N GLY A 150 -3.15 4.59 -0.78
CA GLY A 150 -2.84 4.52 0.65
C GLY A 150 -1.58 3.71 0.94
N ARG A 151 -0.55 3.80 0.09
CA ARG A 151 0.72 3.04 0.20
C ARG A 151 1.94 3.98 0.32
N PRO A 152 2.00 4.82 1.35
CA PRO A 152 3.08 5.80 1.56
C PRO A 152 4.47 5.18 1.57
N THR A 153 4.63 3.98 2.13
CA THR A 153 5.88 3.21 2.13
C THR A 153 6.51 3.08 0.73
N GLN A 154 5.68 2.82 -0.29
CA GLN A 154 6.13 2.60 -1.67
C GLN A 154 6.42 3.92 -2.38
N ALA A 155 5.70 4.98 -2.02
CA ALA A 155 5.91 6.35 -2.50
C ALA A 155 7.15 7.02 -1.88
N MET A 156 7.69 6.50 -0.78
CA MET A 156 8.86 7.03 -0.09
C MET A 156 10.17 6.66 -0.80
N LEU A 157 10.59 7.51 -1.74
CA LEU A 157 11.76 7.31 -2.61
C LEU A 157 12.96 8.19 -2.20
N TRP A 158 13.05 8.58 -0.93
CA TRP A 158 14.04 9.55 -0.43
C TRP A 158 15.49 9.12 -0.68
N PHE A 159 15.75 7.81 -0.65
CA PHE A 159 17.10 7.28 -0.75
C PHE A 159 17.47 6.89 -2.18
N VAL A 160 16.51 6.81 -3.11
CA VAL A 160 16.78 6.51 -4.52
C VAL A 160 17.67 7.58 -5.18
N PRO A 161 17.31 8.88 -5.22
CA PRO A 161 18.14 9.89 -5.89
C PRO A 161 19.58 10.01 -5.34
N PRO A 162 19.83 10.01 -4.02
CA PRO A 162 21.20 10.08 -3.51
C PRO A 162 21.99 8.78 -3.78
N ALA A 163 21.34 7.60 -3.80
CA ALA A 163 21.98 6.37 -4.28
C ALA A 163 22.40 6.48 -5.75
N VAL A 164 21.51 6.99 -6.63
CA VAL A 164 21.85 7.21 -8.04
C VAL A 164 22.97 8.26 -8.18
N ALA A 165 22.94 9.33 -7.40
CA ALA A 165 23.99 10.34 -7.41
C ALA A 165 25.37 9.77 -7.01
N ALA A 166 25.41 8.84 -6.04
CA ALA A 166 26.61 8.11 -5.65
C ALA A 166 27.10 7.18 -6.77
N LEU A 167 26.19 6.43 -7.41
CA LEU A 167 26.49 5.55 -8.54
C LEU A 167 26.97 6.30 -9.79
N LEU A 168 26.38 7.45 -10.11
CA LEU A 168 26.77 8.24 -11.29
C LEU A 168 28.13 8.90 -11.13
N ARG A 169 28.58 9.19 -9.89
CA ARG A 169 29.94 9.65 -9.62
C ARG A 169 30.89 8.47 -9.54
N PHE A 170 30.68 7.59 -8.56
CA PHE A 170 31.43 6.37 -8.27
C PHE A 170 32.96 6.51 -8.41
N GLU A 171 33.52 7.59 -7.86
CA GLU A 171 34.94 7.96 -8.04
C GLU A 171 35.84 7.32 -6.96
N GLY A 172 35.29 6.87 -5.84
CA GLY A 172 36.07 6.32 -4.73
C GLY A 172 35.24 5.67 -3.63
N TRP A 173 35.90 5.34 -2.51
CA TRP A 173 35.29 4.62 -1.38
C TRP A 173 34.09 5.34 -0.76
N LYS A 174 34.14 6.68 -0.67
CA LYS A 174 33.03 7.48 -0.17
C LYS A 174 31.74 7.22 -0.94
N ASP A 175 31.82 7.15 -2.28
CA ASP A 175 30.64 6.94 -3.12
C ASP A 175 30.14 5.49 -3.01
N ALA A 176 31.04 4.52 -2.87
CA ALA A 176 30.67 3.13 -2.58
C ALA A 176 29.92 2.99 -1.25
N ILE A 177 30.43 3.63 -0.19
CA ILE A 177 29.80 3.63 1.14
C ILE A 177 28.42 4.30 1.06
N LEU A 178 28.33 5.49 0.46
CA LEU A 178 27.06 6.19 0.31
C LEU A 178 26.05 5.40 -0.53
N LEU A 179 26.51 4.75 -1.62
CA LEU A 179 25.65 3.88 -2.42
C LEU A 179 25.08 2.75 -1.56
N GLY A 180 25.93 2.04 -0.81
CA GLY A 180 25.50 0.98 0.09
C GLY A 180 24.53 1.47 1.17
N ILE A 181 24.81 2.62 1.79
CA ILE A 181 23.95 3.23 2.80
C ILE A 181 22.57 3.54 2.23
N PHE A 182 22.50 4.27 1.12
CA PHE A 182 21.22 4.69 0.57
C PHE A 182 20.42 3.53 -0.02
N VAL A 183 21.08 2.53 -0.62
CA VAL A 183 20.40 1.30 -1.06
C VAL A 183 19.87 0.51 0.14
N GLY A 184 20.66 0.37 1.21
CA GLY A 184 20.22 -0.29 2.44
C GLY A 184 19.04 0.43 3.10
N LEU A 185 19.12 1.75 3.25
CA LEU A 185 18.02 2.57 3.79
C LEU A 185 16.75 2.49 2.93
N GLN A 186 16.87 2.42 1.60
CA GLN A 186 15.71 2.19 0.72
C GLN A 186 15.12 0.78 0.93
N GLY A 187 15.93 -0.21 1.27
CA GLY A 187 15.45 -1.54 1.64
C GLY A 187 14.68 -1.56 2.96
N LEU A 188 15.00 -0.64 3.88
CA LEU A 188 14.29 -0.45 5.15
C LEU A 188 12.99 0.35 4.99
N THR A 189 12.79 1.09 3.89
CA THR A 189 11.48 1.64 3.57
C THR A 189 10.61 0.58 2.91
N TYR A 190 11.05 0.07 1.75
CA TYR A 190 10.29 -0.91 0.98
C TYR A 190 11.24 -1.92 0.32
N TRP A 191 11.22 -3.15 0.84
CA TRP A 191 12.23 -4.18 0.62
C TRP A 191 12.45 -4.62 -0.85
N TYR A 192 11.47 -4.42 -1.74
CA TYR A 192 11.64 -4.72 -3.17
C TYR A 192 12.41 -3.63 -3.94
N LEU A 193 12.42 -2.37 -3.47
CA LEU A 193 13.03 -1.27 -4.21
C LEU A 193 14.55 -1.41 -4.45
N PRO A 194 15.38 -1.92 -3.52
CA PRO A 194 16.79 -2.21 -3.81
C PRO A 194 17.00 -3.18 -4.97
N ILE A 195 16.08 -4.12 -5.17
CA ILE A 195 16.16 -5.12 -6.24
C ILE A 195 15.78 -4.47 -7.56
N PHE A 196 14.72 -3.65 -7.58
CA PHE A 196 14.38 -2.82 -8.74
C PHE A 196 15.49 -1.83 -9.09
N PHE A 197 16.11 -1.22 -8.08
CA PHE A 197 17.26 -0.35 -8.25
C PHE A 197 18.41 -1.09 -8.94
N THR A 198 18.71 -2.31 -8.45
CA THR A 198 19.74 -3.16 -9.04
C THR A 198 19.39 -3.55 -10.47
N LEU A 199 18.16 -3.99 -10.74
CA LEU A 199 17.72 -4.37 -12.09
C LEU A 199 17.88 -3.23 -13.10
N VAL A 200 17.41 -2.03 -12.76
CA VAL A 200 17.41 -0.88 -13.67
C VAL A 200 18.79 -0.25 -13.77
N LEU A 201 19.63 -0.28 -12.73
CA LEU A 201 20.93 0.42 -12.74
C LEU A 201 22.13 -0.52 -12.87
N ALA A 202 21.92 -1.84 -12.93
CA ALA A 202 22.95 -2.83 -13.22
C ALA A 202 23.72 -2.52 -14.50
N PRO A 203 23.11 -2.11 -15.63
CA PRO A 203 23.88 -1.75 -16.82
C PRO A 203 24.89 -0.62 -16.58
N VAL A 204 24.55 0.36 -15.73
CA VAL A 204 25.46 1.45 -15.35
C VAL A 204 26.62 0.92 -14.50
N GLY A 205 26.31 0.05 -13.54
CA GLY A 205 27.32 -0.61 -12.71
C GLY A 205 28.28 -1.50 -13.52
N LEU A 206 27.75 -2.30 -14.44
CA LEU A 206 28.52 -3.14 -15.36
C LEU A 206 29.42 -2.30 -16.28
N ALA A 207 28.90 -1.20 -16.83
CA ALA A 207 29.71 -0.28 -17.63
C ALA A 207 30.88 0.30 -16.81
N ARG A 208 30.69 0.59 -15.53
CA ARG A 208 31.76 1.05 -14.62
C ARG A 208 32.76 -0.05 -14.30
N LEU A 209 32.30 -1.28 -14.05
CA LEU A 209 33.16 -2.44 -13.83
C LEU A 209 34.12 -2.68 -15.00
N VAL A 210 33.65 -2.49 -16.23
CA VAL A 210 34.49 -2.61 -17.43
C VAL A 210 35.47 -1.43 -17.58
N GLN A 211 35.06 -0.22 -17.20
CA GLN A 211 35.86 1.00 -17.40
C GLN A 211 36.91 1.24 -16.32
N GLU A 212 36.72 0.73 -15.10
CA GLU A 212 37.53 1.08 -13.92
C GLU A 212 38.05 -0.17 -13.20
N PRO A 213 39.35 -0.51 -13.37
CA PRO A 213 40.01 -1.56 -12.59
C PRO A 213 39.89 -1.25 -11.09
N GLY A 214 39.26 -2.15 -10.32
CA GLY A 214 39.00 -1.96 -8.88
C GLY A 214 37.60 -1.44 -8.52
N ALA A 215 36.73 -1.16 -9.50
CA ALA A 215 35.32 -0.91 -9.21
C ALA A 215 34.63 -2.12 -8.54
N ALA A 216 35.06 -3.35 -8.84
CA ALA A 216 34.48 -4.58 -8.29
C ALA A 216 34.53 -4.62 -6.75
N LEU A 217 35.69 -4.32 -6.16
CA LEU A 217 35.82 -4.30 -4.70
C LEU A 217 34.94 -3.21 -4.07
N ARG A 218 34.84 -2.04 -4.72
CA ARG A 218 33.98 -0.94 -4.28
C ARG A 218 32.50 -1.31 -4.34
N PHE A 219 32.04 -1.97 -5.40
CA PHE A 219 30.68 -2.51 -5.48
C PHE A 219 30.44 -3.60 -4.42
N GLY A 220 31.42 -4.47 -4.17
CA GLY A 220 31.36 -5.45 -3.09
C GLY A 220 31.16 -4.81 -1.72
N VAL A 221 31.89 -3.72 -1.43
CA VAL A 221 31.71 -2.94 -0.19
C VAL A 221 30.35 -2.25 -0.13
N ALA A 222 29.88 -1.66 -1.22
CA ALA A 222 28.54 -1.07 -1.27
C ALA A 222 27.45 -2.12 -0.96
N GLY A 223 27.55 -3.30 -1.58
CA GLY A 223 26.64 -4.43 -1.32
C GLY A 223 26.70 -4.91 0.13
N LEU A 224 27.91 -5.07 0.69
CA LEU A 224 28.08 -5.46 2.09
C LEU A 224 27.44 -4.45 3.04
N ILE A 225 27.62 -3.14 2.82
CA ILE A 225 27.00 -2.11 3.66
C ILE A 225 25.48 -2.15 3.57
N ALA A 226 24.91 -2.30 2.37
CA ALA A 226 23.46 -2.43 2.20
C ALA A 226 22.93 -3.66 2.96
N ILE A 227 23.62 -4.81 2.85
CA ILE A 227 23.27 -6.03 3.57
C ILE A 227 23.35 -5.81 5.08
N LEU A 228 24.42 -5.21 5.60
CA LEU A 228 24.59 -4.97 7.03
C LEU A 228 23.50 -4.07 7.62
N LEU A 229 23.00 -3.10 6.85
CA LEU A 229 21.90 -2.23 7.28
C LEU A 229 20.55 -2.95 7.35
N VAL A 230 20.29 -3.85 6.40
CA VAL A 230 19.01 -4.57 6.32
C VAL A 230 19.01 -5.85 7.15
N ALA A 231 20.19 -6.44 7.41
CA ALA A 231 20.36 -7.72 8.09
C ALA A 231 19.62 -7.85 9.43
N PRO A 232 19.56 -6.84 10.32
CA PRO A 232 18.84 -6.96 11.58
C PRO A 232 17.35 -7.28 11.41
N LEU A 233 16.73 -6.80 10.33
CA LEU A 233 15.31 -7.04 10.01
C LEU A 233 15.14 -8.25 9.08
N ALA A 234 16.06 -8.45 8.13
CA ALA A 234 16.02 -9.58 7.22
C ALA A 234 16.33 -10.93 7.89
N TRP A 235 17.11 -10.94 8.97
CA TRP A 235 17.53 -12.19 9.63
C TRP A 235 16.36 -12.94 10.30
N PRO A 236 15.49 -12.31 11.12
CA PRO A 236 14.28 -12.94 11.62
C PRO A 236 13.38 -13.47 10.50
N ILE A 237 13.19 -12.68 9.43
CA ILE A 237 12.41 -13.08 8.25
C ILE A 237 13.01 -14.33 7.60
N LEU A 238 14.33 -14.38 7.42
CA LEU A 238 14.99 -15.55 6.82
C LEU A 238 14.78 -16.81 7.67
N ARG A 239 14.85 -16.70 9.00
CA ARG A 239 14.60 -17.82 9.90
C ARG A 239 13.16 -18.31 9.85
N ALA A 240 12.19 -17.40 9.93
CA ALA A 240 10.77 -17.73 9.79
C ALA A 240 10.49 -18.38 8.42
N SER A 241 11.13 -17.89 7.35
CA SER A 241 11.01 -18.48 6.01
C SER A 241 11.56 -19.89 5.94
N GLN A 242 12.67 -20.19 6.63
CA GLN A 242 13.27 -21.52 6.67
C GLN A 242 12.45 -22.50 7.52
N ALA A 243 11.72 -21.99 8.51
CA ALA A 243 10.80 -22.76 9.33
C ALA A 243 9.44 -23.01 8.67
N GLY A 244 9.16 -22.39 7.51
CA GLY A 244 7.84 -22.45 6.86
C GLY A 244 6.77 -21.62 7.57
N GLU A 245 7.17 -20.72 8.48
CA GLU A 245 6.28 -19.91 9.30
C GLU A 245 5.75 -18.66 8.58
N ILE A 246 6.29 -18.32 7.40
CA ILE A 246 5.80 -17.18 6.61
C ILE A 246 4.67 -17.66 5.71
N PRO A 247 3.43 -17.25 5.98
CA PRO A 247 2.30 -17.69 5.21
C PRO A 247 2.35 -17.07 3.80
N GLY A 248 1.97 -17.83 2.78
CA GLY A 248 2.02 -17.41 1.37
C GLY A 248 3.33 -17.74 0.62
N ILE A 249 4.32 -18.36 1.27
CA ILE A 249 5.45 -18.97 0.57
C ILE A 249 4.97 -20.24 -0.16
N GLY A 250 5.01 -20.21 -1.49
CA GLY A 250 4.65 -21.38 -2.32
C GLY A 250 3.22 -21.38 -2.85
N LEU A 251 2.58 -20.20 -2.95
CA LEU A 251 1.30 -20.06 -3.65
C LEU A 251 1.43 -20.55 -5.10
N ASP A 252 0.51 -21.45 -5.49
CA ASP A 252 0.37 -21.92 -6.86
C ASP A 252 -0.12 -20.77 -7.75
N ILE A 253 0.48 -20.63 -8.93
CA ILE A 253 0.09 -19.63 -9.95
C ILE A 253 -1.40 -19.77 -10.27
N GLU A 254 -1.91 -21.00 -10.34
CA GLU A 254 -3.32 -21.28 -10.61
C GLU A 254 -4.23 -20.76 -9.49
N ALA A 255 -3.84 -20.93 -8.23
CA ALA A 255 -4.56 -20.37 -7.09
C ALA A 255 -4.53 -18.83 -7.08
N THR A 256 -3.52 -18.23 -7.71
CA THR A 256 -3.42 -16.77 -7.90
C THR A 256 -4.08 -16.25 -9.19
N GLY A 257 -4.81 -17.05 -9.96
CA GLY A 257 -5.41 -16.63 -11.24
C GLY A 257 -6.24 -15.33 -11.19
N MET A 258 -6.98 -15.10 -10.09
CA MET A 258 -7.70 -13.82 -9.85
C MET A 258 -6.77 -12.61 -9.71
N TRP A 259 -5.56 -12.80 -9.18
CA TRP A 259 -4.58 -11.74 -9.04
C TRP A 259 -4.02 -11.31 -10.39
N MET A 260 -3.84 -12.23 -11.35
CA MET A 260 -3.32 -11.90 -12.67
C MET A 260 -4.26 -10.98 -13.47
N GLU A 261 -5.58 -11.18 -13.42
CA GLU A 261 -6.54 -10.28 -14.09
C GLU A 261 -6.58 -8.87 -13.48
N SER A 262 -6.49 -8.77 -12.15
CA SER A 262 -6.38 -7.50 -11.42
C SER A 262 -5.06 -6.76 -11.75
N MET A 263 -3.98 -7.52 -11.90
CA MET A 263 -2.69 -7.00 -12.34
C MET A 263 -2.74 -6.49 -13.79
N GLU A 264 -3.43 -7.17 -14.71
CA GLU A 264 -3.56 -6.75 -16.10
C GLU A 264 -4.22 -5.36 -16.26
N ARG A 265 -5.20 -5.00 -15.43
CA ARG A 265 -5.80 -3.64 -15.45
C ARG A 265 -4.85 -2.60 -14.89
N SER A 266 -4.21 -2.90 -13.76
CA SER A 266 -3.24 -2.02 -13.12
C SER A 266 -2.03 -1.75 -14.03
N GLN A 267 -1.57 -2.79 -14.73
CA GLN A 267 -0.43 -2.72 -15.65
C GLN A 267 -0.76 -1.99 -16.95
N ARG A 268 -2.01 -2.02 -17.45
CA ARG A 268 -2.42 -1.22 -18.62
C ARG A 268 -2.22 0.27 -18.40
N VAL A 269 -2.59 0.77 -17.21
CA VAL A 269 -2.33 2.15 -16.79
C VAL A 269 -0.82 2.39 -16.81
N PHE A 270 -0.08 1.67 -15.97
CA PHE A 270 1.34 1.88 -15.75
C PHE A 270 2.25 1.70 -16.98
N ALA A 271 1.91 0.79 -17.91
CA ALA A 271 2.68 0.55 -19.13
C ALA A 271 2.52 1.71 -20.14
N GLN A 272 1.30 2.25 -20.31
CA GLN A 272 1.07 3.42 -21.16
C GLN A 272 1.78 4.65 -20.61
N LEU A 273 1.83 4.76 -19.28
CA LEU A 273 2.46 5.83 -18.52
C LEU A 273 4.00 5.80 -18.62
N GLY A 274 4.59 4.62 -18.45
CA GLY A 274 6.00 4.39 -18.65
C GLY A 274 6.44 4.63 -20.09
N LEU A 275 5.66 4.23 -21.09
CA LEU A 275 6.05 4.32 -22.51
C LEU A 275 6.19 5.76 -23.02
N VAL A 276 5.27 6.66 -22.67
CA VAL A 276 5.32 8.06 -23.15
C VAL A 276 6.42 8.84 -22.44
N SER A 277 6.49 8.76 -21.12
CA SER A 277 7.47 9.49 -20.32
C SER A 277 8.90 8.94 -20.50
N THR A 278 9.05 7.62 -20.59
CA THR A 278 10.36 6.96 -20.83
C THR A 278 10.76 7.04 -22.29
N GLY A 279 9.82 6.98 -23.25
CA GLY A 279 10.12 7.14 -24.68
C GLY A 279 10.70 8.51 -24.99
N VAL A 280 10.14 9.57 -24.42
CA VAL A 280 10.67 10.94 -24.56
C VAL A 280 12.03 11.08 -23.86
N ALA A 281 12.20 10.45 -22.69
CA ALA A 281 13.49 10.44 -21.97
C ALA A 281 14.57 9.68 -22.74
N VAL A 282 14.28 8.50 -23.29
CA VAL A 282 15.21 7.67 -24.05
C VAL A 282 15.68 8.37 -25.33
N LEU A 283 14.76 9.01 -26.07
CA LEU A 283 15.13 9.80 -27.26
C LEU A 283 16.04 10.99 -26.93
N ALA A 284 15.84 11.59 -25.75
CA ALA A 284 16.64 12.68 -25.23
C ALA A 284 18.05 12.27 -24.74
N ILE A 285 18.17 11.05 -24.19
CA ILE A 285 19.38 10.47 -23.61
C ILE A 285 20.48 10.29 -24.66
N PHE A 286 20.12 9.88 -25.88
CA PHE A 286 21.08 9.60 -26.96
C PHE A 286 21.93 10.81 -27.40
N ALA A 287 21.54 12.04 -27.02
CA ALA A 287 22.22 13.24 -27.51
C ALA A 287 23.40 13.74 -26.66
N ARG A 288 23.53 13.38 -25.35
CA ARG A 288 24.44 14.13 -24.45
C ARG A 288 25.14 13.42 -23.28
N PHE A 289 24.81 12.19 -22.91
CA PHE A 289 25.38 11.56 -21.70
C PHE A 289 26.30 10.38 -22.02
N ARG A 290 27.43 10.21 -21.32
CA ARG A 290 28.29 9.03 -21.51
C ARG A 290 27.65 7.75 -20.95
N ALA A 291 26.90 7.88 -19.85
CA ALA A 291 26.12 6.78 -19.25
C ALA A 291 24.75 6.56 -19.94
N ALA A 292 24.45 7.33 -20.99
CA ALA A 292 23.16 7.33 -21.67
C ALA A 292 22.71 5.93 -22.13
N PRO A 293 23.54 5.14 -22.86
CA PRO A 293 23.09 3.85 -23.36
C PRO A 293 22.80 2.86 -22.23
N ALA A 294 23.61 2.90 -21.16
CA ALA A 294 23.43 2.04 -20.00
C ALA A 294 22.14 2.39 -19.23
N LEU A 295 21.86 3.67 -19.02
CA LEU A 295 20.61 4.13 -18.40
C LEU A 295 19.39 3.77 -19.24
N ALA A 296 19.46 3.94 -20.56
CA ALA A 296 18.38 3.58 -21.47
C ALA A 296 18.13 2.05 -21.47
N LEU A 297 19.18 1.24 -21.55
CA LEU A 297 19.07 -0.22 -21.44
C LEU A 297 18.43 -0.62 -20.11
N GLY A 298 18.89 -0.03 -19.02
CA GLY A 298 18.34 -0.23 -17.69
C GLY A 298 16.84 0.08 -17.59
N ALA A 299 16.42 1.23 -18.14
CA ALA A 299 15.02 1.62 -18.19
C ALA A 299 14.18 0.67 -19.04
N LEU A 300 14.70 0.20 -20.18
CA LEU A 300 14.03 -0.79 -21.02
C LEU A 300 13.86 -2.15 -20.33
N LEU A 301 14.89 -2.61 -19.61
CA LEU A 301 14.81 -3.82 -18.78
C LEU A 301 13.77 -3.65 -17.67
N GLY A 302 13.77 -2.49 -16.99
CA GLY A 302 12.78 -2.15 -15.98
C GLY A 302 11.35 -2.13 -16.54
N LEU A 303 11.14 -1.52 -17.70
CA LEU A 303 9.83 -1.51 -18.38
C LEU A 303 9.39 -2.93 -18.76
N GLY A 304 10.28 -3.73 -19.35
CA GLY A 304 9.98 -5.12 -19.71
C GLY A 304 9.61 -5.97 -18.48
N PHE A 305 10.25 -5.70 -17.34
CA PHE A 305 9.90 -6.33 -16.07
C PHE A 305 8.58 -5.81 -15.50
N ALA A 306 8.30 -4.50 -15.61
CA ALA A 306 7.07 -3.87 -15.11
C ALA A 306 5.79 -4.44 -15.73
N LEU A 307 5.89 -4.94 -16.97
CA LEU A 307 4.82 -5.63 -17.68
C LEU A 307 4.34 -6.89 -16.95
N GLY A 308 5.12 -7.46 -16.03
CA GLY A 308 4.78 -8.68 -15.30
C GLY A 308 4.56 -9.88 -16.21
N ALA A 309 3.78 -10.87 -15.76
CA ALA A 309 3.56 -12.13 -16.47
C ALA A 309 2.69 -11.98 -17.73
N ARG A 310 1.74 -11.05 -17.73
CA ARG A 310 0.83 -10.76 -18.84
C ARG A 310 0.68 -9.26 -19.07
N PHE A 311 0.57 -8.85 -20.32
CA PHE A 311 0.35 -7.46 -20.70
C PHE A 311 -0.57 -7.38 -21.92
N ALA A 312 -1.31 -6.27 -22.04
CA ALA A 312 -2.26 -6.09 -23.14
C ALA A 312 -1.65 -5.24 -24.28
N ILE A 313 -1.78 -5.70 -25.52
CA ILE A 313 -1.54 -4.91 -26.74
C ILE A 313 -2.83 -4.94 -27.56
N PHE A 314 -3.38 -3.77 -27.92
CA PHE A 314 -4.62 -3.66 -28.72
C PHE A 314 -5.82 -4.49 -28.21
N ASN A 315 -5.93 -4.65 -26.89
CA ASN A 315 -6.91 -5.50 -26.16
C ASN A 315 -6.61 -7.00 -26.11
N ASP A 316 -5.58 -7.48 -26.81
CA ASP A 316 -5.14 -8.86 -26.71
C ASP A 316 -4.16 -9.00 -25.54
N ALA A 317 -4.40 -9.99 -24.68
CA ALA A 317 -3.48 -10.35 -23.61
C ALA A 317 -2.32 -11.18 -24.17
N HIS A 318 -1.10 -10.77 -23.87
CA HIS A 318 0.14 -11.44 -24.26
C HIS A 318 0.91 -11.86 -23.02
N GLU A 319 1.51 -13.04 -23.06
CA GLU A 319 2.41 -13.50 -22.02
C GLU A 319 3.81 -12.88 -22.19
N ASN A 320 4.45 -12.59 -21.07
CA ASN A 320 5.83 -12.16 -21.01
C ASN A 320 6.71 -13.38 -20.65
N PRO A 321 7.26 -14.10 -21.64
CA PRO A 321 7.95 -15.37 -21.38
C PRO A 321 9.17 -15.21 -20.46
N VAL A 322 9.81 -14.03 -20.47
CA VAL A 322 10.95 -13.76 -19.59
C VAL A 322 10.50 -13.62 -18.14
N TYR A 323 9.39 -12.91 -17.89
CA TYR A 323 8.86 -12.78 -16.53
C TYR A 323 8.31 -14.10 -16.01
N VAL A 324 7.56 -14.84 -16.83
CA VAL A 324 7.05 -16.18 -16.47
C VAL A 324 8.21 -17.11 -16.13
N TRP A 325 9.25 -17.17 -16.98
CA TRP A 325 10.44 -17.96 -16.66
C TRP A 325 11.10 -17.55 -15.34
N LEU A 326 11.25 -16.23 -15.09
CA LEU A 326 11.79 -15.73 -13.83
C LEU A 326 10.90 -16.09 -12.63
N PHE A 327 9.58 -16.02 -12.80
CA PHE A 327 8.61 -16.37 -11.77
C PHE A 327 8.73 -17.85 -11.41
N ASP A 328 8.76 -18.74 -12.40
CA ASP A 328 8.82 -20.20 -12.22
C ASP A 328 10.16 -20.66 -11.58
N HIS A 329 11.25 -19.96 -11.87
CA HIS A 329 12.60 -20.36 -11.45
C HIS A 329 13.16 -19.54 -10.28
N SER A 330 12.46 -18.49 -9.84
CA SER A 330 12.88 -17.66 -8.72
C SER A 330 11.78 -17.58 -7.68
N GLY A 331 12.00 -18.27 -6.56
CA GLY A 331 11.14 -18.19 -5.37
C GLY A 331 11.02 -16.77 -4.78
N PHE A 332 11.86 -15.83 -5.22
CA PHE A 332 11.72 -14.41 -4.92
C PHE A 332 10.74 -13.71 -5.86
N ILE A 333 10.86 -13.93 -7.18
CA ILE A 333 9.98 -13.29 -8.18
C ILE A 333 8.56 -13.83 -8.06
N SER A 334 8.39 -15.09 -7.67
CA SER A 334 7.07 -15.66 -7.40
C SER A 334 6.34 -14.99 -6.24
N ARG A 335 7.06 -14.28 -5.36
CA ARG A 335 6.47 -13.46 -4.27
C ARG A 335 6.26 -12.01 -4.66
N LEU A 336 6.63 -11.60 -5.87
CA LEU A 336 6.48 -10.22 -6.29
C LEU A 336 5.09 -10.00 -6.88
N ASN A 337 4.17 -9.60 -6.01
CA ASN A 337 2.77 -9.37 -6.37
C ASN A 337 2.55 -8.13 -7.26
N PHE A 338 3.54 -7.24 -7.40
CA PHE A 338 3.38 -5.98 -8.13
C PHE A 338 4.69 -5.57 -8.84
N PRO A 339 5.05 -6.22 -9.97
CA PRO A 339 6.26 -5.89 -10.72
C PRO A 339 6.25 -4.48 -11.29
N ALA A 340 5.06 -3.89 -11.50
CA ALA A 340 4.90 -2.49 -11.88
C ALA A 340 5.61 -1.50 -10.95
N ARG A 341 5.90 -1.87 -9.70
CA ARG A 341 6.64 -1.03 -8.74
C ARG A 341 8.08 -0.75 -9.15
N VAL A 342 8.66 -1.52 -10.08
CA VAL A 342 9.95 -1.19 -10.73
C VAL A 342 9.90 0.17 -11.43
N LEU A 343 8.71 0.63 -11.82
CA LEU A 343 8.53 1.93 -12.47
C LEU A 343 9.01 3.08 -11.61
N ALA A 344 9.03 2.97 -10.28
CA ALA A 344 9.64 3.96 -9.39
C ALA A 344 11.07 4.33 -9.84
N ILE A 345 11.86 3.32 -10.22
CA ILE A 345 13.24 3.49 -10.66
C ILE A 345 13.31 3.93 -12.12
N VAL A 346 12.40 3.44 -12.98
CA VAL A 346 12.29 3.89 -14.37
C VAL A 346 11.97 5.39 -14.44
N TYR A 347 11.01 5.85 -13.62
CA TYR A 347 10.71 7.27 -13.45
C TYR A 347 11.95 8.03 -12.95
N CYS A 348 12.78 7.48 -12.06
CA CYS A 348 14.03 8.15 -11.67
C CYS A 348 14.98 8.36 -12.86
N VAL A 349 15.14 7.33 -13.70
CA VAL A 349 15.95 7.44 -14.92
C VAL A 349 15.38 8.50 -15.87
N ALA A 350 14.07 8.53 -16.05
CA ALA A 350 13.40 9.54 -16.86
C ALA A 350 13.58 10.96 -16.29
N ALA A 351 13.46 11.17 -14.97
CA ALA A 351 13.71 12.46 -14.32
C ALA A 351 15.14 12.95 -14.57
N ILE A 352 16.13 12.07 -14.36
CA ILE A 352 17.56 12.36 -14.61
C ILE A 352 17.79 12.79 -16.05
N SER A 353 17.14 12.10 -16.97
CA SER A 353 17.26 12.31 -18.41
C SER A 353 16.58 13.59 -18.88
N MET A 354 15.49 13.98 -18.23
CA MET A 354 14.77 15.22 -18.53
C MET A 354 15.60 16.47 -18.19
N VAL A 355 16.45 16.41 -17.16
CA VAL A 355 17.27 17.57 -16.73
C VAL A 355 18.14 18.15 -17.86
N PRO A 356 19.03 17.40 -18.53
CA PRO A 356 19.85 17.95 -19.61
C PRO A 356 19.04 18.42 -20.83
N VAL A 357 17.88 17.81 -21.09
CA VAL A 357 16.96 18.21 -22.18
C VAL A 357 16.38 19.57 -21.90
N LEU A 358 15.78 19.74 -20.72
CA LEU A 358 15.23 21.01 -20.27
C LEU A 358 16.33 22.07 -20.19
N ALA A 359 17.52 21.69 -19.75
CA ALA A 359 18.65 22.61 -19.63
C ALA A 359 19.12 23.15 -20.99
N ALA A 360 19.07 22.33 -22.03
CA ALA A 360 19.54 22.67 -23.36
C ALA A 360 18.45 23.13 -24.33
N SER A 361 17.17 22.92 -23.99
CA SER A 361 16.05 23.33 -24.82
C SER A 361 15.98 24.86 -24.91
N ARG A 362 15.83 25.36 -26.13
CA ARG A 362 15.46 26.77 -26.37
C ARG A 362 13.95 27.00 -26.24
N VAL A 363 13.17 25.92 -26.19
CA VAL A 363 11.71 25.97 -26.11
C VAL A 363 11.28 26.15 -24.65
N ARG A 364 10.95 27.39 -24.29
CA ARG A 364 10.50 27.75 -22.92
C ARG A 364 9.20 27.06 -22.49
N ALA A 365 8.40 26.57 -23.44
CA ALA A 365 7.16 25.86 -23.17
C ALA A 365 7.37 24.39 -22.75
N LEU A 366 8.57 23.83 -22.96
CA LEU A 366 8.82 22.40 -22.70
C LEU A 366 8.57 21.99 -21.23
N PRO A 367 9.00 22.76 -20.20
CA PRO A 367 8.58 22.52 -18.83
C PRO A 367 7.08 22.44 -18.62
N VAL A 368 6.32 23.37 -19.22
CA VAL A 368 4.86 23.43 -19.10
C VAL A 368 4.23 22.21 -19.76
N LEU A 369 4.77 21.76 -20.89
CA LEU A 369 4.33 20.55 -21.57
C LEU A 369 4.54 19.31 -20.68
N PHE A 370 5.70 19.15 -20.06
CA PHE A 370 5.95 18.00 -19.16
C PHE A 370 5.04 18.00 -17.93
N VAL A 371 4.84 19.16 -17.31
CA VAL A 371 3.89 19.30 -16.19
C VAL A 371 2.46 19.01 -16.66
N GLY A 372 2.07 19.54 -17.82
CA GLY A 372 0.75 19.30 -18.42
C GLY A 372 0.50 17.84 -18.77
N LEU A 373 1.50 17.15 -19.33
CA LEU A 373 1.45 15.71 -19.62
C LEU A 373 1.27 14.90 -18.34
N MET A 374 2.08 15.19 -17.32
CA MET A 374 1.95 14.54 -16.00
C MET A 374 0.57 14.75 -15.37
N ILE A 375 0.01 15.96 -15.46
CA ILE A 375 -1.35 16.25 -14.96
C ILE A 375 -2.41 15.50 -15.77
N ALA A 376 -2.32 15.54 -17.10
CA ALA A 376 -3.25 14.84 -17.99
C ALA A 376 -3.20 13.33 -17.74
N GLU A 377 -2.01 12.78 -17.56
CA GLU A 377 -1.72 11.40 -17.23
C GLU A 377 -2.33 11.01 -15.88
N GLY A 378 -2.08 11.77 -14.81
CA GLY A 378 -2.68 11.43 -13.51
C GLY A 378 -4.22 11.57 -13.52
N ARG A 379 -4.79 12.49 -14.30
CA ARG A 379 -6.24 12.60 -14.47
C ARG A 379 -6.84 11.43 -15.26
N ALA A 380 -6.22 11.05 -16.37
CA ALA A 380 -6.69 9.94 -17.20
C ALA A 380 -6.73 8.61 -16.45
N ASN A 381 -5.91 8.47 -15.41
CA ASN A 381 -5.79 7.25 -14.63
C ASN A 381 -6.40 7.37 -13.23
N HIS A 382 -7.18 8.42 -12.97
CA HIS A 382 -7.83 8.65 -11.69
C HIS A 382 -6.85 8.64 -10.50
N LEU A 383 -5.60 9.10 -10.69
CA LEU A 383 -4.54 9.17 -9.66
C LEU A 383 -4.70 10.35 -8.68
N GLY A 384 -5.88 10.97 -8.68
CA GLY A 384 -6.24 12.02 -7.73
C GLY A 384 -6.82 11.45 -6.43
N PRO A 385 -7.02 12.28 -5.40
CA PRO A 385 -7.63 11.91 -4.13
C PRO A 385 -9.14 11.64 -4.24
N GLY A 386 -9.68 11.46 -5.45
CA GLY A 386 -11.10 11.12 -5.66
C GLY A 386 -11.51 9.75 -5.11
N ARG A 387 -10.56 9.05 -4.50
CA ARG A 387 -10.70 7.81 -3.75
C ARG A 387 -10.30 8.09 -2.33
N VAL A 388 -11.07 8.88 -1.60
CA VAL A 388 -10.84 9.05 -0.17
C VAL A 388 -12.09 8.67 0.56
N VAL A 389 -11.91 7.73 1.48
CA VAL A 389 -12.96 7.33 2.40
C VAL A 389 -12.89 8.30 3.56
N SER A 390 -13.99 8.99 3.81
CA SER A 390 -14.14 9.49 5.16
C SER A 390 -14.32 8.28 6.06
N LEU A 391 -13.48 8.18 7.08
CA LEU A 391 -13.64 7.22 8.17
C LEU A 391 -14.22 7.97 9.38
N PRO A 392 -15.52 8.28 9.41
CA PRO A 392 -16.13 8.62 10.68
C PRO A 392 -15.93 7.47 11.64
N PRO A 393 -15.85 7.75 12.95
CA PRO A 393 -16.03 6.70 13.93
C PRO A 393 -17.41 6.09 13.68
N LEU A 394 -17.43 4.87 13.13
CA LEU A 394 -18.65 4.09 13.05
C LEU A 394 -19.10 3.78 14.49
N PRO A 395 -20.40 3.54 14.74
CA PRO A 395 -20.94 3.27 16.06
C PRO A 395 -20.13 2.29 16.92
N ALA A 396 -19.49 1.29 16.30
CA ALA A 396 -18.60 0.35 16.98
C ALA A 396 -17.39 1.04 17.65
N ALA A 397 -16.82 2.09 17.06
CA ALA A 397 -15.77 2.91 17.66
C ALA A 397 -16.19 3.65 18.94
N VAL A 398 -17.50 3.79 19.19
CA VAL A 398 -18.04 4.43 20.39
C VAL A 398 -18.51 3.40 21.42
N ILE A 399 -19.20 2.36 20.95
CA ILE A 399 -19.86 1.37 21.81
C ILE A 399 -18.85 0.36 22.39
N VAL A 400 -17.93 -0.13 21.57
CA VAL A 400 -16.98 -1.17 21.95
C VAL A 400 -15.96 -0.69 23.01
N PRO A 401 -15.40 0.53 22.93
CA PRO A 401 -14.33 0.95 23.86
C PRO A 401 -14.78 1.16 25.30
N ALA A 402 -16.07 1.43 25.51
CA ALA A 402 -16.64 1.56 26.86
C ALA A 402 -16.52 0.26 27.66
N ASN A 403 -16.27 -0.86 26.98
CA ASN A 403 -16.45 -2.20 27.50
C ASN A 403 -15.48 -3.18 26.81
N PRO A 404 -14.23 -3.29 27.27
CA PRO A 404 -13.19 -4.04 26.58
C PRO A 404 -13.51 -5.53 26.44
N GLY A 405 -13.03 -6.12 25.35
CA GLY A 405 -13.20 -7.53 25.02
C GLY A 405 -12.88 -7.80 23.54
N ASN A 406 -12.58 -9.06 23.23
CA ASN A 406 -12.20 -9.43 21.86
C ASN A 406 -13.40 -9.32 20.92
N LEU A 407 -13.13 -8.87 19.70
CA LEU A 407 -14.12 -8.55 18.68
C LEU A 407 -13.99 -9.46 17.48
N VAL A 408 -15.14 -9.82 16.91
CA VAL A 408 -15.26 -10.53 15.62
C VAL A 408 -16.06 -9.66 14.67
N SER A 409 -15.50 -9.35 13.50
CA SER A 409 -16.21 -8.65 12.43
C SER A 409 -16.84 -9.65 11.44
N THR A 410 -18.09 -9.43 11.04
CA THR A 410 -18.84 -10.25 10.08
C THR A 410 -19.47 -9.37 8.98
N PRO A 411 -19.54 -9.81 7.71
CA PRO A 411 -18.95 -11.04 7.19
C PRO A 411 -17.42 -10.94 7.18
N MET A 412 -16.77 -12.02 7.58
CA MET A 412 -15.31 -12.08 7.59
C MET A 412 -14.77 -12.17 6.18
N GLY A 413 -13.53 -11.73 5.95
CA GLY A 413 -12.98 -11.69 4.59
C GLY A 413 -13.25 -10.40 3.82
N ALA A 414 -14.23 -9.60 4.26
CA ALA A 414 -14.73 -8.46 3.49
C ALA A 414 -14.58 -7.10 4.18
N SER A 415 -14.20 -7.05 5.46
CA SER A 415 -14.19 -5.81 6.24
C SER A 415 -12.80 -5.21 6.39
N ASP A 416 -12.25 -4.62 5.32
CA ASP A 416 -11.06 -3.77 5.44
C ASP A 416 -11.33 -2.55 6.34
N ILE A 417 -12.60 -2.13 6.44
CA ILE A 417 -13.09 -1.07 7.33
C ILE A 417 -12.86 -1.46 8.79
N ALA A 418 -13.01 -2.73 9.15
CA ALA A 418 -12.82 -3.16 10.53
C ALA A 418 -11.40 -2.94 11.04
N MET A 419 -10.41 -3.01 10.17
CA MET A 419 -9.04 -2.64 10.53
C MET A 419 -8.91 -1.15 10.84
N ALA A 420 -9.50 -0.30 10.01
CA ALA A 420 -9.50 1.14 10.25
C ALA A 420 -10.22 1.48 11.56
N GLU A 421 -11.29 0.76 11.90
CA GLU A 421 -12.00 0.98 13.15
C GLU A 421 -11.22 0.57 14.40
N GLN A 422 -10.32 -0.40 14.27
CA GLN A 422 -9.47 -0.82 15.38
C GLN A 422 -8.55 0.30 15.89
N VAL A 423 -8.29 1.32 15.07
CA VAL A 423 -7.62 2.57 15.47
C VAL A 423 -8.40 3.37 16.50
N PHE A 424 -9.72 3.22 16.53
CA PHE A 424 -10.56 3.92 17.49
C PHE A 424 -10.88 3.05 18.70
N HIS A 425 -11.18 1.76 18.47
CA HIS A 425 -11.62 0.91 19.58
C HIS A 425 -10.49 0.19 20.31
N HIS A 426 -9.31 0.06 19.71
CA HIS A 426 -8.10 -0.55 20.28
C HIS A 426 -8.30 -1.96 20.87
N GLN A 427 -9.38 -2.66 20.48
CA GLN A 427 -9.67 -4.01 20.95
C GLN A 427 -9.03 -5.05 20.04
N PRO A 428 -8.54 -6.17 20.58
CA PRO A 428 -8.12 -7.31 19.76
C PRO A 428 -9.27 -7.82 18.89
N MET A 429 -8.92 -8.18 17.67
CA MET A 429 -9.82 -8.75 16.68
C MET A 429 -9.40 -10.17 16.33
N VAL A 430 -10.38 -11.07 16.26
CA VAL A 430 -10.16 -12.44 15.76
C VAL A 430 -9.87 -12.40 14.25
N SER A 431 -10.44 -11.42 13.55
CA SER A 431 -10.16 -11.13 12.14
C SER A 431 -8.94 -10.22 11.96
N GLY A 432 -8.53 -10.02 10.70
CA GLY A 432 -7.41 -9.17 10.32
C GLY A 432 -7.35 -8.96 8.81
N MET A 433 -6.30 -8.27 8.34
CA MET A 433 -6.12 -7.97 6.92
C MET A 433 -6.11 -9.22 6.05
N ALA A 434 -6.83 -9.23 4.94
CA ALA A 434 -6.81 -10.34 3.99
C ALA A 434 -7.07 -11.71 4.64
N ASP A 435 -7.87 -11.75 5.71
CA ASP A 435 -8.35 -12.95 6.37
C ASP A 435 -9.24 -13.83 5.46
N HIS A 436 -9.66 -13.39 4.27
CA HIS A 436 -10.21 -14.29 3.26
C HIS A 436 -9.14 -15.17 2.59
N VAL A 437 -7.87 -14.77 2.65
CA VAL A 437 -6.76 -15.50 2.05
C VAL A 437 -6.27 -16.54 3.05
N GLY A 438 -6.55 -17.82 2.78
CA GLY A 438 -6.15 -18.94 3.65
C GLY A 438 -4.68 -18.92 4.03
N THR A 439 -3.82 -18.55 3.08
CA THR A 439 -2.37 -18.42 3.27
C THR A 439 -1.94 -17.19 4.04
N VAL A 440 -2.85 -16.37 4.57
CA VAL A 440 -2.53 -15.24 5.46
C VAL A 440 -3.14 -15.45 6.84
N ARG A 441 -3.99 -16.46 7.03
CA ARG A 441 -4.62 -16.76 8.32
C ARG A 441 -3.61 -17.28 9.34
N ALA A 442 -3.93 -17.05 10.60
CA ALA A 442 -3.33 -17.71 11.76
C ALA A 442 -3.76 -19.18 11.81
N SER A 443 -2.95 -20.10 12.36
CA SER A 443 -3.32 -21.52 12.45
C SER A 443 -4.54 -21.75 13.34
N SER A 444 -4.60 -21.03 14.48
CA SER A 444 -5.75 -21.03 15.39
C SER A 444 -7.05 -20.64 14.70
N TYR A 445 -6.99 -19.95 13.56
CA TYR A 445 -8.19 -19.56 12.85
C TYR A 445 -8.92 -20.76 12.24
N ASP A 446 -8.19 -21.79 11.81
CA ASP A 446 -8.83 -23.02 11.35
C ASP A 446 -9.51 -23.77 12.52
N ASP A 447 -8.95 -23.67 13.72
CA ASP A 447 -9.59 -24.19 14.95
C ASP A 447 -10.87 -23.42 15.29
N TRP A 448 -10.85 -22.09 15.12
CA TRP A 448 -12.05 -21.26 15.24
C TRP A 448 -13.12 -21.66 14.22
N LEU A 449 -12.77 -21.84 12.95
CA LEU A 449 -13.71 -22.29 11.92
C LEU A 449 -14.20 -23.72 12.11
N ALA A 450 -13.44 -24.56 12.81
CA ALA A 450 -13.88 -25.91 13.17
C ALA A 450 -15.05 -25.88 14.17
N ASN A 451 -15.20 -24.80 14.96
CA ASN A 451 -16.35 -24.59 15.82
C ASN A 451 -17.58 -24.20 14.98
N PRO A 452 -18.64 -25.02 14.94
CA PRO A 452 -19.78 -24.77 14.05
C PRO A 452 -20.58 -23.50 14.41
N TYR A 453 -20.56 -23.06 15.67
CA TYR A 453 -21.18 -21.80 16.08
C TYR A 453 -20.38 -20.59 15.57
N PHE A 454 -19.05 -20.64 15.67
CA PHE A 454 -18.21 -19.57 15.12
C PHE A 454 -18.35 -19.48 13.60
N ALA A 455 -18.33 -20.62 12.89
CA ALA A 455 -18.52 -20.66 11.45
C ALA A 455 -19.85 -19.99 11.02
N GLU A 456 -20.96 -20.28 11.73
CA GLU A 456 -22.26 -19.64 11.53
C GLU A 456 -22.18 -18.11 11.68
N VAL A 457 -21.57 -17.63 12.77
CA VAL A 457 -21.47 -16.20 13.10
C VAL A 457 -20.60 -15.43 12.09
N VAL A 458 -19.56 -16.07 11.57
CA VAL A 458 -18.47 -15.39 10.87
C VAL A 458 -18.57 -15.50 9.35
N GLN A 459 -19.00 -16.66 8.84
CA GLN A 459 -19.15 -16.90 7.41
C GLN A 459 -20.57 -16.62 6.93
N ALA A 460 -21.57 -16.81 7.81
CA ALA A 460 -22.99 -16.74 7.47
C ALA A 460 -23.39 -17.56 6.24
N ASP A 461 -22.68 -18.66 5.98
CA ASP A 461 -22.82 -19.51 4.79
C ASP A 461 -23.94 -20.55 4.96
N ASP A 462 -24.42 -21.13 3.86
CA ASP A 462 -25.56 -22.07 3.84
C ASP A 462 -25.21 -23.48 4.37
N LEU A 463 -23.93 -23.75 4.64
CA LEU A 463 -23.44 -25.03 5.16
C LEU A 463 -23.66 -25.13 6.67
N MET A 464 -24.94 -25.10 7.06
CA MET A 464 -25.44 -25.23 8.42
C MET A 464 -25.00 -26.55 9.05
N ARG A 465 -23.90 -26.51 9.80
CA ARG A 465 -23.55 -27.57 10.74
C ARG A 465 -24.28 -27.28 12.06
N PRO A 466 -25.09 -28.21 12.59
CA PRO A 466 -25.72 -28.00 13.88
C PRO A 466 -24.64 -27.79 14.95
N TRP A 467 -24.75 -26.69 15.68
CA TRP A 467 -23.89 -26.38 16.83
C TRP A 467 -24.62 -26.66 18.15
N SER A 468 -23.84 -26.97 19.17
CA SER A 468 -24.29 -27.24 20.53
C SER A 468 -24.13 -26.01 21.44
N LYS A 469 -24.72 -26.06 22.63
CA LYS A 469 -24.49 -25.05 23.67
C LYS A 469 -23.02 -24.95 24.07
N ALA A 470 -22.28 -26.07 24.03
CA ALA A 470 -20.86 -26.09 24.35
C ALA A 470 -20.03 -25.34 23.30
N ASP A 471 -20.38 -25.48 22.01
CA ASP A 471 -19.72 -24.72 20.93
C ASP A 471 -19.90 -23.22 21.12
N GLN A 472 -21.12 -22.81 21.47
CA GLN A 472 -21.46 -21.43 21.79
C GLN A 472 -20.74 -20.90 23.05
N GLU A 473 -20.71 -21.68 24.13
CA GLU A 473 -20.00 -21.32 25.36
C GLU A 473 -18.49 -21.16 25.13
N ALA A 474 -17.88 -22.01 24.30
CA ALA A 474 -16.47 -21.91 23.94
C ALA A 474 -16.16 -20.60 23.20
N VAL A 475 -17.00 -20.17 22.26
CA VAL A 475 -16.82 -18.89 21.57
C VAL A 475 -17.05 -17.71 22.51
N ASN A 476 -18.12 -17.74 23.31
CA ASN A 476 -18.44 -16.65 24.25
C ASN A 476 -17.40 -16.47 25.36
N ALA A 477 -16.63 -17.50 25.69
CA ALA A 477 -15.57 -17.41 26.68
C ALA A 477 -14.40 -16.53 26.22
N GLU A 478 -14.22 -16.42 24.90
CA GLU A 478 -13.07 -15.76 24.27
C GLU A 478 -13.48 -14.54 23.45
N VAL A 479 -14.69 -14.50 22.91
CA VAL A 479 -15.24 -13.39 22.13
C VAL A 479 -16.30 -12.68 22.94
N ARG A 480 -16.19 -11.36 23.03
CA ARG A 480 -17.20 -10.51 23.65
C ARG A 480 -18.10 -9.85 22.62
N TRP A 481 -17.50 -9.32 21.55
CA TRP A 481 -18.19 -8.49 20.58
C TRP A 481 -18.33 -9.21 19.25
N VAL A 482 -19.55 -9.22 18.72
CA VAL A 482 -19.78 -9.52 17.31
C VAL A 482 -20.25 -8.24 16.64
N TRP A 483 -19.55 -7.85 15.58
CA TRP A 483 -19.87 -6.66 14.81
C TRP A 483 -20.19 -7.04 13.37
N PHE A 484 -21.42 -6.80 12.96
CA PHE A 484 -21.89 -6.97 11.59
C PHE A 484 -21.88 -5.65 10.85
N ASP A 485 -21.06 -5.55 9.80
CA ASP A 485 -21.02 -4.41 8.90
C ASP A 485 -21.99 -4.64 7.74
N ARG A 486 -23.18 -4.06 7.84
CA ARG A 486 -24.25 -4.16 6.82
C ARG A 486 -23.84 -3.43 5.54
N SER A 487 -22.96 -2.43 5.65
CA SER A 487 -22.55 -1.61 4.52
C SER A 487 -21.70 -2.38 3.50
N LEU A 488 -21.00 -3.44 3.93
CA LEU A 488 -20.22 -4.30 3.03
C LEU A 488 -21.10 -5.11 2.08
N LEU A 489 -22.26 -5.57 2.57
CA LEU A 489 -23.21 -6.32 1.76
C LEU A 489 -24.05 -5.40 0.87
N ALA A 490 -24.41 -4.22 1.36
CA ALA A 490 -25.18 -3.23 0.61
C ALA A 490 -24.45 -2.70 -0.65
N ARG A 491 -23.12 -2.72 -0.67
CA ARG A 491 -22.30 -2.19 -1.79
C ARG A 491 -22.25 -3.07 -3.04
N GLY A 492 -22.81 -4.28 -3.03
CA GLY A 492 -22.74 -5.16 -4.19
C GLY A 492 -23.74 -6.31 -4.24
N THR A 493 -24.61 -6.46 -3.24
CA THR A 493 -25.57 -7.57 -3.19
C THR A 493 -27.00 -7.11 -2.96
N ASP A 494 -27.95 -7.96 -3.33
CA ASP A 494 -29.37 -7.79 -3.02
C ASP A 494 -29.54 -7.55 -1.51
N SER A 495 -30.32 -6.53 -1.13
CA SER A 495 -30.66 -6.24 0.27
C SER A 495 -31.19 -7.47 1.01
N SER A 496 -31.81 -8.41 0.28
CA SER A 496 -32.28 -9.69 0.81
C SER A 496 -31.17 -10.53 1.45
N LEU A 497 -29.93 -10.48 0.94
CA LEU A 497 -28.81 -11.22 1.52
C LEU A 497 -28.37 -10.62 2.86
N THR A 498 -28.37 -9.29 2.96
CA THR A 498 -28.06 -8.58 4.22
C THR A 498 -29.09 -8.95 5.29
N GLU A 499 -30.37 -8.91 4.94
CA GLU A 499 -31.47 -9.31 5.84
C GLU A 499 -31.40 -10.79 6.21
N THR A 500 -31.03 -11.66 5.27
CA THR A 500 -30.87 -13.09 5.52
C THR A 500 -29.75 -13.37 6.51
N ILE A 501 -28.56 -12.79 6.30
CA ILE A 501 -27.41 -12.93 7.21
C ILE A 501 -27.75 -12.35 8.57
N GLU A 502 -28.36 -11.17 8.62
CA GLU A 502 -28.77 -10.54 9.87
C GLU A 502 -29.78 -11.40 10.63
N SER A 503 -30.79 -11.95 9.95
CA SER A 503 -31.77 -12.84 10.57
C SER A 503 -31.13 -14.10 11.13
N ARG A 504 -30.07 -14.63 10.49
CA ARG A 504 -29.30 -15.76 11.02
C ARG A 504 -28.53 -15.38 12.26
N LEU A 505 -27.83 -14.24 12.23
CA LEU A 505 -27.13 -13.71 13.39
C LEU A 505 -28.09 -13.47 14.57
N VAL A 506 -29.29 -12.93 14.32
CA VAL A 506 -30.31 -12.77 15.37
C VAL A 506 -30.76 -14.12 15.92
N GLY A 507 -30.93 -15.14 15.06
CA GLY A 507 -31.23 -16.50 15.51
C GLY A 507 -30.12 -17.13 16.37
N ALA A 508 -28.85 -16.84 16.08
CA ALA A 508 -27.69 -17.41 16.78
C ALA A 508 -27.24 -16.63 18.02
N LEU A 509 -27.38 -15.31 18.00
CA LEU A 509 -26.85 -14.38 19.02
C LEU A 509 -27.94 -13.73 19.87
N GLY A 510 -29.19 -13.73 19.40
CA GLY A 510 -30.29 -12.92 19.94
C GLY A 510 -30.38 -11.54 19.27
N GLU A 511 -31.25 -10.67 19.78
CA GLU A 511 -31.34 -9.29 19.29
C GLU A 511 -30.00 -8.55 19.49
N PRO A 512 -29.59 -7.70 18.54
CA PRO A 512 -28.37 -6.92 18.66
C PRO A 512 -28.47 -5.92 19.81
N TYR A 513 -27.34 -5.72 20.49
CA TYR A 513 -27.19 -4.71 21.53
C TYR A 513 -27.37 -3.29 20.96
N TYR A 514 -26.87 -3.09 19.75
CA TYR A 514 -27.04 -1.86 18.96
C TYR A 514 -27.26 -2.19 17.49
N LYS A 515 -28.13 -1.44 16.82
CA LYS A 515 -28.41 -1.60 15.39
C LYS A 515 -28.82 -0.29 14.77
N ASP A 516 -28.30 -0.03 13.57
CA ASP A 516 -28.67 1.08 12.70
C ASP A 516 -28.70 0.62 11.22
N PRO A 517 -28.94 1.49 10.24
CA PRO A 517 -28.95 1.12 8.82
C PRO A 517 -27.64 0.49 8.30
N TYR A 518 -26.50 0.74 8.94
CA TYR A 518 -25.16 0.38 8.47
C TYR A 518 -24.50 -0.73 9.29
N THR A 519 -24.91 -0.94 10.54
CA THR A 519 -24.28 -1.93 11.40
C THR A 519 -25.24 -2.56 12.42
N ALA A 520 -24.88 -3.75 12.89
CA ALA A 520 -25.44 -4.35 14.09
C ALA A 520 -24.29 -4.87 14.97
N ILE A 521 -24.40 -4.68 16.28
CA ILE A 521 -23.37 -5.03 17.27
C ILE A 521 -24.04 -5.85 18.38
N TRP A 522 -23.41 -6.96 18.76
CA TRP A 522 -23.84 -7.80 19.87
C TRP A 522 -22.77 -7.78 20.98
N ASP A 523 -23.19 -7.55 22.23
CA ASP A 523 -22.39 -7.83 23.44
C ASP A 523 -22.78 -9.21 23.96
N LEU A 524 -21.92 -10.21 23.73
CA LEU A 524 -22.16 -11.59 24.15
C LEU A 524 -22.20 -11.76 25.68
N SER A 525 -21.73 -10.77 26.44
CA SER A 525 -21.80 -10.74 27.91
C SER A 525 -23.13 -10.20 28.46
N ARG A 526 -23.94 -9.53 27.62
CA ARG A 526 -25.20 -8.86 27.99
C ARG A 526 -26.36 -9.27 27.09
N ARG A 527 -26.50 -10.58 26.85
CA ARG A 527 -27.53 -11.10 25.94
C ARG A 527 -28.95 -10.74 26.43
N GLY A 528 -29.73 -10.15 25.53
CA GLY A 528 -31.09 -9.70 25.83
C GLY A 528 -31.19 -8.31 26.45
N GLU A 529 -30.05 -7.63 26.67
CA GLU A 529 -30.01 -6.21 27.00
C GLU A 529 -29.86 -5.36 25.73
N THR A 530 -30.35 -4.13 25.79
CA THR A 530 -30.19 -3.13 24.71
C THR A 530 -29.21 -2.06 25.17
N ALA A 531 -28.54 -1.39 24.23
CA ALA A 531 -27.69 -0.25 24.53
C ALA A 531 -28.45 0.81 25.33
N SER A 532 -27.76 1.46 26.27
CA SER A 532 -28.35 2.55 27.03
C SER A 532 -28.69 3.72 26.11
N GLU A 533 -29.65 4.56 26.52
CA GLU A 533 -30.01 5.77 25.77
C GLU A 533 -28.80 6.67 25.49
N VAL A 534 -27.81 6.68 26.38
CA VAL A 534 -26.57 7.45 26.23
C VAL A 534 -25.69 6.85 25.12
N GLU A 535 -25.50 5.53 25.11
CA GLU A 535 -24.72 4.84 24.07
C GLU A 535 -25.38 5.00 22.69
N ILE A 536 -26.71 4.89 22.63
CA ILE A 536 -27.49 5.13 21.41
C ILE A 536 -27.33 6.59 20.96
N ALA A 537 -27.42 7.56 21.86
CA ALA A 537 -27.27 8.97 21.51
C ALA A 537 -25.86 9.32 21.01
N LEU A 538 -24.80 8.73 21.60
CA LEU A 538 -23.43 8.92 21.14
C LEU A 538 -23.20 8.27 19.77
N ALA A 539 -23.73 7.06 19.55
CA ALA A 539 -23.66 6.39 18.26
C ALA A 539 -24.42 7.16 17.17
N ALA A 540 -25.62 7.65 17.47
CA ALA A 540 -26.41 8.48 16.55
C ALA A 540 -25.73 9.82 16.23
N ALA A 541 -25.00 10.41 17.18
CA ALA A 541 -24.21 11.61 16.93
C ALA A 541 -23.04 11.34 15.96
N ALA A 542 -22.37 10.19 16.12
CA ALA A 542 -21.31 9.76 15.21
C ALA A 542 -21.86 9.44 13.80
N GLU A 543 -23.05 8.85 13.71
CA GLU A 543 -23.76 8.62 12.44
C GLU A 543 -24.17 9.93 11.76
N ALA A 544 -24.69 10.91 12.50
CA ALA A 544 -25.04 12.20 11.94
C ALA A 544 -23.82 12.95 11.36
N GLU A 545 -22.65 12.79 11.97
CA GLU A 545 -21.38 13.29 11.43
C GLU A 545 -21.01 12.57 10.13
N LEU A 546 -21.20 11.24 10.07
CA LEU A 546 -20.98 10.42 8.86
C LEU A 546 -21.90 10.82 7.70
N ASP A 547 -23.19 11.02 7.95
CA ASP A 547 -24.14 11.39 6.91
C ASP A 547 -23.87 12.80 6.37
N ALA A 548 -23.51 13.74 7.25
CA ALA A 548 -23.09 15.08 6.84
C ALA A 548 -21.85 15.04 5.95
N GLU A 549 -20.95 14.07 6.12
CA GLU A 549 -19.78 13.91 5.25
C GLU A 549 -20.11 13.19 3.93
N ARG A 550 -21.04 12.23 3.94
CA ARG A 550 -21.50 11.47 2.76
C ARG A 550 -22.28 12.32 1.75
N GLU A 551 -23.11 13.25 2.20
CA GLU A 551 -23.79 14.19 1.30
C GLU A 551 -22.78 15.04 0.49
N VAL A 552 -21.57 15.24 1.02
CA VAL A 552 -20.51 16.00 0.37
C VAL A 552 -19.61 15.11 -0.50
N SER A 553 -19.68 13.78 -0.39
CA SER A 553 -18.92 12.83 -1.24
C SER A 553 -19.69 12.38 -2.48
N THR A 554 -21.02 12.29 -2.41
CA THR A 554 -21.90 11.85 -3.52
C THR A 554 -21.84 12.75 -4.76
N VAL A 555 -21.41 14.01 -4.60
CA VAL A 555 -21.18 14.95 -5.73
C VAL A 555 -19.97 14.53 -6.61
N GLY A 556 -19.13 13.58 -6.16
CA GLY A 556 -17.97 13.06 -6.91
C GLY A 556 -18.11 11.64 -7.48
N GLU A 557 -19.18 10.89 -7.16
CA GLU A 557 -19.21 9.43 -7.32
C GLU A 557 -19.70 8.88 -8.67
N LEU A 558 -19.99 9.70 -9.67
CA LEU A 558 -20.55 9.19 -10.93
C LEU A 558 -19.58 8.46 -11.87
N ASN A 559 -18.30 8.25 -11.53
CA ASN A 559 -17.36 7.52 -12.40
C ASN A 559 -16.36 6.59 -11.68
N GLY A 560 -16.64 6.19 -10.43
CA GLY A 560 -15.81 5.25 -9.69
C GLY A 560 -15.94 3.83 -10.26
N VAL A 561 -15.13 3.50 -11.27
CA VAL A 561 -14.99 2.13 -11.80
C VAL A 561 -14.87 1.14 -10.65
N LEU A 562 -15.89 0.28 -10.55
CA LEU A 562 -16.00 -0.90 -9.71
C LEU A 562 -14.66 -1.65 -9.66
N TRP A 563 -13.97 -1.51 -8.53
CA TRP A 563 -13.14 -2.58 -8.02
C TRP A 563 -14.06 -3.48 -7.21
N SER A 564 -15.03 -4.13 -7.86
CA SER A 564 -15.43 -5.42 -7.36
C SER A 564 -14.20 -6.30 -7.54
N TRP A 565 -13.66 -6.82 -6.45
CA TRP A 565 -13.10 -8.16 -6.53
C TRP A 565 -14.16 -8.99 -7.26
N GLY A 566 -13.91 -9.32 -8.53
CA GLY A 566 -14.94 -9.91 -9.39
C GLY A 566 -15.58 -11.07 -8.67
N ASP A 567 -16.92 -11.12 -8.63
CA ASP A 567 -17.81 -12.03 -7.90
C ASP A 567 -17.21 -13.40 -7.49
N GLY A 568 -16.23 -13.38 -6.57
CA GLY A 568 -15.55 -14.57 -6.07
C GLY A 568 -16.49 -15.44 -5.24
N ARG A 569 -17.69 -14.96 -4.96
CA ARG A 569 -18.76 -15.74 -4.35
C ARG A 569 -19.38 -16.75 -5.30
N THR A 570 -19.36 -16.53 -6.62
CA THR A 570 -19.78 -17.60 -7.56
C THR A 570 -18.76 -18.72 -7.69
N SER A 571 -17.49 -18.50 -7.33
CA SER A 571 -16.46 -19.54 -7.33
C SER A 571 -16.15 -20.13 -5.94
N MET A 572 -16.36 -19.42 -4.83
CA MET A 572 -16.20 -19.99 -3.48
C MET A 572 -17.23 -21.08 -3.16
N VAL A 573 -18.46 -20.99 -3.69
CA VAL A 573 -19.47 -22.07 -3.57
C VAL A 573 -19.06 -23.32 -4.39
N ALA A 574 -18.16 -23.18 -5.38
CA ALA A 574 -17.71 -24.29 -6.21
C ALA A 574 -16.41 -24.97 -5.73
N ALA A 575 -15.63 -24.32 -4.86
CA ALA A 575 -14.31 -24.82 -4.43
C ALA A 575 -14.34 -25.80 -3.24
N SER A 576 -15.52 -26.13 -2.69
CA SER A 576 -15.66 -27.14 -1.63
C SER A 576 -15.91 -28.56 -2.16
N GLN A 577 -15.51 -28.90 -3.40
CA GLN A 577 -15.65 -30.27 -3.90
C GLN A 577 -14.61 -31.20 -3.26
N ALA A 578 -15.14 -32.05 -2.38
CA ALA A 578 -14.64 -33.24 -1.71
C ALA A 578 -13.17 -33.69 -1.96
N PRO A 579 -12.46 -34.14 -0.91
CA PRO A 579 -11.20 -34.85 -1.09
C PRO A 579 -11.46 -36.10 -1.96
N ALA A 580 -10.65 -36.27 -3.00
CA ALA A 580 -10.61 -37.51 -3.75
C ALA A 580 -10.32 -38.65 -2.75
N ALA A 581 -11.30 -39.55 -2.59
CA ALA A 581 -11.10 -40.82 -1.91
C ALA A 581 -10.04 -41.66 -2.69
N PRO A 582 -9.29 -42.53 -2.00
CA PRO A 582 -8.01 -43.08 -2.49
C PRO A 582 -8.08 -43.86 -3.81
#